data_AF-A0A2J6HCK7-F1
#
_entry.id   AF-A0A2J6HCK7-F1
#
_cell.length_a   1.000
_cell.length_b   1.000
_cell.length_c   1.000
_cell.angle_alpha   90.00
_cell.angle_beta   90.00
_cell.angle_gamma   90.00
#
_symmetry.space_group_name_H-M   'P 1'
#
loop_
_entity.id
_entity.type
_entity.pdbx_description
1 polymer ?
#
loop_
_entity_poly.entity_id
_entity_poly.type
_entity_poly.pdbx_seq_one_letter_code
_entity_poly.pdbx_strand_id
1 'polypeptide(L)'
;MNNRIFILVALMVFAFSACKEKEEKRELLTERIEYDVTIDNEESMESFLNNVDAGDRLAFLEFLFNELSAGKAVDAYGNSVDEEAVKNLLIEVDTNWFYDKMDLFQYIRSEMNKVRVLRFREKWTYNPETYSFYKEVIAVAPAVVLKDSDRVVSHIVPLFWVNCDTVDAKKPVLITDLIICDALVQNNTGETVKLYGESPGFLHSFDASKREKFFMDLKDNVASHKLNAYDYFFKELGVSEAEALNDHMDTVYVPDTLGNLIPYEYEVKILPQDFTRLKFVEKWEYSTNPFVFKKTVMGINPSVSVFDDLGEFQGYRPLFWIVFDTADLEHIKSVVRF
;
A
#
# COMPACT_ATOMS: atom_id res chain seq x y z
N MET A 1 4.29 -29.65 -59.21
CA MET A 1 4.31 -28.26 -58.70
C MET A 1 3.45 -28.07 -57.42
N ASN A 2 3.11 -29.14 -56.67
CA ASN A 2 2.11 -29.07 -55.58
C ASN A 2 2.65 -29.31 -54.15
N ASN A 3 3.90 -29.76 -53.97
CA ASN A 3 4.43 -30.02 -52.62
C ASN A 3 5.09 -28.80 -51.94
N ARG A 4 5.46 -27.75 -52.70
CA ARG A 4 6.10 -26.55 -52.12
C ARG A 4 5.09 -25.56 -51.52
N ILE A 5 3.86 -25.56 -52.03
CA ILE A 5 2.77 -24.70 -51.52
C ILE A 5 2.25 -25.22 -50.18
N PHE A 6 2.16 -26.54 -49.99
CA PHE A 6 1.72 -27.15 -48.72
C PHE A 6 2.67 -26.88 -47.55
N ILE A 7 3.99 -26.86 -47.79
CA ILE A 7 4.99 -26.58 -46.75
C ILE A 7 4.94 -25.10 -46.32
N LEU A 8 4.67 -24.19 -47.25
CA LEU A 8 4.53 -22.75 -46.98
C LEU A 8 3.27 -22.41 -46.19
N VAL A 9 2.15 -23.11 -46.45
CA VAL A 9 0.91 -22.95 -45.67
C VAL A 9 1.04 -23.56 -44.28
N ALA A 10 1.72 -24.71 -44.13
CA ALA A 10 1.97 -25.32 -42.83
C ALA A 10 2.89 -24.48 -41.92
N LEU A 11 3.91 -23.83 -42.48
CA LEU A 11 4.79 -22.91 -41.74
C LEU A 11 4.08 -21.61 -41.33
N MET A 12 3.12 -21.14 -42.13
CA MET A 12 2.36 -19.93 -41.82
C MET A 12 1.31 -20.16 -40.73
N VAL A 13 0.76 -21.37 -40.59
CA VAL A 13 -0.17 -21.72 -39.50
C VAL A 13 0.55 -21.87 -38.14
N PHE A 14 1.81 -22.32 -38.12
CA PHE A 14 2.60 -22.37 -36.87
C PHE A 14 3.11 -21.00 -36.39
N ALA A 15 3.20 -20.01 -37.28
CA ALA A 15 3.64 -18.66 -36.91
C ALA A 15 2.57 -17.86 -36.12
N PHE A 16 1.29 -18.23 -36.21
CA PHE A 16 0.21 -17.55 -35.48
C PHE A 16 -0.11 -18.14 -34.10
N SER A 17 0.61 -19.18 -33.66
CA SER A 17 0.44 -19.77 -32.31
C SER A 17 1.59 -19.44 -31.35
N ALA A 18 2.58 -18.64 -31.77
CA ALA A 18 3.83 -18.42 -31.03
C ALA A 18 3.91 -17.13 -30.19
N CYS A 19 2.82 -16.36 -30.07
CA CYS A 19 2.73 -15.19 -29.18
C CYS A 19 1.32 -15.08 -28.59
N LYS A 20 0.91 -16.09 -27.82
CA LYS A 20 0.07 -15.80 -26.66
C LYS A 20 1.05 -15.61 -25.51
N GLU A 21 1.26 -14.37 -25.09
CA GLU A 21 1.81 -14.12 -23.76
C GLU A 21 1.03 -15.02 -22.81
N LYS A 22 1.75 -15.91 -22.13
CA LYS A 22 1.15 -16.84 -21.20
C LYS A 22 0.55 -15.96 -20.11
N GLU A 23 -0.77 -15.84 -20.13
CA GLU A 23 -1.50 -15.01 -19.17
C GLU A 23 -1.01 -15.39 -17.78
N GLU A 24 -0.43 -14.40 -17.11
CA GLU A 24 0.24 -14.65 -15.86
C GLU A 24 -0.79 -15.16 -14.85
N LYS A 25 -0.47 -16.27 -14.17
CA LYS A 25 -1.38 -16.85 -13.18
C LYS A 25 -1.56 -15.87 -12.04
N ARG A 26 -2.78 -15.39 -11.84
CA ARG A 26 -3.15 -14.46 -10.77
C ARG A 26 -4.24 -15.04 -9.89
N GLU A 27 -4.04 -14.93 -8.59
CA GLU A 27 -5.03 -15.25 -7.56
C GLU A 27 -5.59 -13.97 -6.96
N LEU A 28 -6.90 -13.94 -6.76
CA LEU A 28 -7.61 -12.81 -6.18
C LEU A 28 -7.45 -12.78 -4.66
N LEU A 29 -6.74 -11.76 -4.16
CA LEU A 29 -6.62 -11.51 -2.73
C LEU A 29 -7.86 -10.75 -2.22
N THR A 30 -8.22 -9.63 -2.85
CA THR A 30 -9.45 -8.89 -2.54
C THR A 30 -9.99 -8.14 -3.75
N GLU A 31 -11.32 -8.12 -3.91
CA GLU A 31 -12.00 -7.29 -4.93
C GLU A 31 -12.07 -5.82 -4.52
N ARG A 32 -11.97 -5.54 -3.21
CA ARG A 32 -12.01 -4.18 -2.68
C ARG A 32 -11.27 -4.12 -1.36
N ILE A 33 -10.31 -3.20 -1.29
CA ILE A 33 -9.78 -2.66 -0.05
C ILE A 33 -9.68 -1.14 -0.20
N GLU A 34 -9.96 -0.42 0.89
CA GLU A 34 -9.69 1.00 1.00
C GLU A 34 -8.62 1.22 2.06
N TYR A 35 -7.61 2.02 1.76
CA TYR A 35 -6.57 2.36 2.72
C TYR A 35 -5.97 3.73 2.41
N ASP A 36 -5.40 4.32 3.45
CA ASP A 36 -4.84 5.66 3.45
C ASP A 36 -3.32 5.56 3.30
N VAL A 37 -2.78 6.33 2.36
CA VAL A 37 -1.33 6.48 2.19
C VAL A 37 -0.96 7.93 2.44
N THR A 38 -0.04 8.12 3.39
CA THR A 38 0.58 9.43 3.60
C THR A 38 1.53 9.72 2.43
N ILE A 39 1.39 10.90 1.84
CA ILE A 39 2.16 11.39 0.68
C ILE A 39 3.00 12.63 1.01
N ASP A 40 2.97 13.06 2.28
CA ASP A 40 3.82 14.09 2.85
C ASP A 40 4.17 13.69 4.29
N ASN A 41 5.44 13.39 4.53
CA ASN A 41 5.94 12.97 5.84
C ASN A 41 6.41 14.16 6.70
N GLU A 42 6.18 15.41 6.28
CA GLU A 42 6.64 16.62 6.98
C GLU A 42 8.15 16.66 7.24
N GLU A 43 8.95 16.05 6.36
CA GLU A 43 10.41 15.91 6.53
C GLU A 43 10.81 15.15 7.81
N SER A 44 9.87 14.40 8.41
CA SER A 44 10.13 13.60 9.62
C SER A 44 10.82 12.27 9.34
N MET A 45 10.84 11.85 8.08
CA MET A 45 11.44 10.59 7.61
C MET A 45 12.16 10.81 6.28
N GLU A 46 12.87 9.79 5.81
CA GLU A 46 13.52 9.79 4.49
C GLU A 46 12.55 10.12 3.36
N SER A 47 13.04 10.76 2.30
CA SER A 47 12.22 11.31 1.22
C SER A 47 11.42 10.27 0.44
N PHE A 48 11.76 8.99 0.57
CA PHE A 48 11.05 7.86 -0.04
C PHE A 48 10.04 7.19 0.90
N LEU A 49 10.03 7.50 2.19
CA LEU A 49 9.09 6.94 3.17
C LEU A 49 7.85 7.83 3.29
N ASN A 50 6.70 7.33 2.83
CA ASN A 50 5.41 8.03 2.92
C ASN A 50 5.47 9.48 2.38
N ASN A 51 6.21 9.67 1.29
CA ASN A 51 6.46 11.00 0.76
C ASN A 51 6.53 10.98 -0.77
N VAL A 52 5.87 11.96 -1.37
CA VAL A 52 5.94 12.32 -2.79
C VAL A 52 6.49 13.74 -2.86
N ASP A 53 7.31 14.04 -3.87
CA ASP A 53 7.85 15.39 -4.07
C ASP A 53 6.72 16.44 -4.09
N ALA A 54 6.97 17.60 -3.49
CA ALA A 54 5.94 18.63 -3.33
C ALA A 54 5.36 19.09 -4.68
N GLY A 55 6.18 19.19 -5.74
CA GLY A 55 5.74 19.59 -7.06
C GLY A 55 4.83 18.54 -7.70
N ASP A 56 5.24 17.29 -7.67
CA ASP A 56 4.46 16.17 -8.23
C ASP A 56 3.17 15.92 -7.44
N ARG A 57 3.23 16.05 -6.12
CA ARG A 57 2.07 16.01 -5.22
C ARG A 57 1.07 17.11 -5.57
N LEU A 58 1.52 18.36 -5.69
CA LEU A 58 0.64 19.47 -6.05
C LEU A 58 0.01 19.26 -7.44
N ALA A 59 0.80 18.86 -8.43
CA ALA A 59 0.31 18.61 -9.78
C ALA A 59 -0.79 17.54 -9.81
N PHE A 60 -0.61 16.45 -9.04
CA PHE A 60 -1.62 15.41 -8.93
C PHE A 60 -2.87 15.86 -8.17
N LEU A 61 -2.72 16.60 -7.07
CA LEU A 61 -3.86 17.17 -6.34
C LEU A 61 -4.65 18.16 -7.18
N GLU A 62 -3.99 19.07 -7.90
CA GLU A 62 -4.64 19.98 -8.84
C GLU A 62 -5.42 19.22 -9.92
N PHE A 63 -4.86 18.11 -10.43
CA PHE A 63 -5.60 17.25 -11.34
C PHE A 63 -6.89 16.70 -10.72
N LEU A 64 -6.84 16.15 -9.50
CA LEU A 64 -8.05 15.62 -8.83
C LEU A 64 -9.12 16.70 -8.61
N PHE A 65 -8.72 17.91 -8.24
CA PHE A 65 -9.67 19.01 -8.08
C PHE A 65 -10.19 19.57 -9.41
N ASN A 66 -9.41 19.49 -10.49
CA ASN A 66 -9.95 19.76 -11.82
C ASN A 66 -11.03 18.73 -12.22
N GLU A 67 -10.88 17.47 -11.83
CA GLU A 67 -11.92 16.44 -12.05
C GLU A 67 -13.17 16.70 -11.20
N LEU A 68 -13.03 17.24 -9.98
CA LEU A 68 -14.14 17.77 -9.18
C LEU A 68 -14.86 18.92 -9.91
N SER A 69 -14.14 19.94 -10.36
CA SER A 69 -14.71 21.07 -11.11
C SER A 69 -15.38 20.63 -12.43
N ALA A 70 -14.90 19.53 -13.01
CA ALA A 70 -15.50 18.91 -14.21
C ALA A 70 -16.74 18.05 -13.91
N GLY A 71 -17.16 17.92 -12.64
CA GLY A 71 -18.33 17.15 -12.24
C GLY A 71 -18.12 15.63 -12.27
N LYS A 72 -16.88 15.15 -12.18
CA LYS A 72 -16.54 13.72 -12.19
C LYS A 72 -16.31 13.13 -10.80
N ALA A 73 -16.30 13.97 -9.78
CA ALA A 73 -16.10 13.55 -8.40
C ALA A 73 -17.38 12.95 -7.78
N VAL A 74 -17.20 11.99 -6.89
CA VAL A 74 -18.28 11.32 -6.16
C VAL A 74 -17.98 11.19 -4.66
N ASP A 75 -18.99 10.96 -3.85
CA ASP A 75 -18.85 10.62 -2.43
C ASP A 75 -18.48 9.14 -2.24
N ALA A 76 -18.38 8.69 -0.99
CA ALA A 76 -18.08 7.30 -0.66
C ALA A 76 -19.14 6.28 -1.17
N TYR A 77 -20.35 6.75 -1.47
CA TYR A 77 -21.48 5.96 -1.96
C TYR A 77 -21.64 6.04 -3.49
N GLY A 78 -20.84 6.86 -4.17
CA GLY A 78 -20.91 7.06 -5.61
C GLY A 78 -21.88 8.14 -6.07
N ASN A 79 -22.42 8.95 -5.16
CA ASN A 79 -23.24 10.11 -5.53
C ASN A 79 -22.33 11.25 -6.01
N SER A 80 -22.76 12.00 -7.03
CA SER A 80 -22.02 13.17 -7.52
C SER A 80 -21.75 14.17 -6.40
N VAL A 81 -20.52 14.68 -6.34
CA VAL A 81 -20.09 15.73 -5.41
C VAL A 81 -19.64 16.94 -6.20
N ASP A 82 -20.02 18.12 -5.74
CA ASP A 82 -19.58 19.40 -6.29
C ASP A 82 -18.62 20.13 -5.33
N GLU A 83 -18.08 21.25 -5.79
CA GLU A 83 -17.14 22.06 -5.01
C GLU A 83 -17.76 22.61 -3.72
N GLU A 84 -19.06 22.90 -3.72
CA GLU A 84 -19.75 23.48 -2.56
C GLU A 84 -19.88 22.43 -1.45
N ALA A 85 -20.20 21.18 -1.80
CA ALA A 85 -20.20 20.08 -0.86
C ALA A 85 -18.81 19.86 -0.22
N VAL A 86 -17.73 19.93 -1.01
CA VAL A 86 -16.36 19.81 -0.49
C VAL A 86 -16.00 20.97 0.42
N LYS A 87 -16.38 22.21 0.07
CA LYS A 87 -16.18 23.38 0.95
C LYS A 87 -16.92 23.24 2.28
N ASN A 88 -18.17 22.80 2.25
CA ASN A 88 -18.97 22.57 3.46
C ASN A 88 -18.34 21.50 4.35
N LEU A 89 -17.83 20.41 3.75
CA LEU A 89 -17.10 19.38 4.50
C LEU A 89 -15.84 19.96 5.15
N LEU A 90 -15.06 20.76 4.42
CA LEU A 90 -13.84 21.40 4.96
C LEU A 90 -14.16 22.35 6.13
N ILE A 91 -15.27 23.10 6.05
CA ILE A 91 -15.76 23.97 7.14
C ILE A 91 -16.16 23.15 8.37
N GLU A 92 -16.78 21.98 8.17
CA GLU A 92 -17.20 21.09 9.26
C GLU A 92 -16.00 20.50 10.00
N VAL A 93 -14.97 20.06 9.26
CA VAL A 93 -13.85 19.31 9.83
C VAL A 93 -12.71 20.19 10.34
N ASP A 94 -12.51 21.37 9.76
CA ASP A 94 -11.51 22.34 10.20
C ASP A 94 -12.22 23.61 10.66
N THR A 95 -12.56 23.69 11.96
CA THR A 95 -13.23 24.87 12.54
C THR A 95 -12.38 26.16 12.50
N ASN A 96 -11.07 26.04 12.21
CA ASN A 96 -10.19 27.17 11.93
C ASN A 96 -10.20 27.57 10.45
N TRP A 97 -11.07 26.97 9.63
CA TRP A 97 -11.38 27.41 8.27
C TRP A 97 -12.09 28.77 8.31
N PHE A 98 -11.30 29.81 8.57
CA PHE A 98 -11.73 31.18 8.39
C PHE A 98 -11.43 31.57 6.94
N TYR A 99 -12.48 31.78 6.14
CA TYR A 99 -12.73 32.98 5.34
C TYR A 99 -13.66 32.62 4.18
N ASP A 100 -14.83 33.28 4.16
CA ASP A 100 -15.93 33.29 3.18
C ASP A 100 -15.55 33.46 1.68
N LYS A 101 -14.29 33.36 1.28
CA LYS A 101 -13.81 33.73 -0.07
C LYS A 101 -12.66 32.92 -0.66
N MET A 102 -12.10 31.93 0.06
CA MET A 102 -10.98 31.18 -0.52
C MET A 102 -11.48 30.12 -1.50
N ASP A 103 -11.02 30.23 -2.74
CA ASP A 103 -11.24 29.23 -3.78
C ASP A 103 -10.55 27.90 -3.41
N LEU A 104 -11.11 26.75 -3.83
CA LEU A 104 -10.54 25.44 -3.49
C LEU A 104 -9.12 25.25 -4.04
N PHE A 105 -8.80 25.79 -5.22
CA PHE A 105 -7.44 25.72 -5.76
C PHE A 105 -6.48 26.61 -4.97
N GLN A 106 -6.96 27.75 -4.49
CA GLN A 106 -6.16 28.58 -3.60
C GLN A 106 -5.87 27.85 -2.28
N TYR A 107 -6.89 27.18 -1.72
CA TYR A 107 -6.71 26.36 -0.52
C TYR A 107 -5.66 25.27 -0.72
N ILE A 108 -5.79 24.44 -1.76
CA ILE A 108 -4.85 23.32 -1.99
C ILE A 108 -3.43 23.84 -2.09
N ARG A 109 -3.22 24.97 -2.78
CA ARG A 109 -1.88 25.56 -2.95
C ARG A 109 -1.31 26.12 -1.65
N SER A 110 -2.12 26.75 -0.80
CA SER A 110 -1.65 27.35 0.46
C SER A 110 -1.56 26.34 1.60
N GLU A 111 -2.38 25.30 1.57
CA GLU A 111 -2.57 24.32 2.65
C GLU A 111 -2.29 22.90 2.15
N MET A 112 -1.34 22.74 1.21
CA MET A 112 -0.90 21.42 0.72
C MET A 112 -0.52 20.48 1.85
N ASN A 113 0.02 21.03 2.93
CA ASN A 113 0.35 20.28 4.13
C ASN A 113 -0.90 19.70 4.82
N LYS A 114 -2.12 20.19 4.61
CA LYS A 114 -3.33 19.58 5.18
C LYS A 114 -3.83 18.40 4.35
N VAL A 115 -3.71 18.49 3.01
CA VAL A 115 -4.06 17.41 2.07
C VAL A 115 -2.85 16.52 1.82
N ARG A 116 -2.49 15.73 2.84
CA ARG A 116 -1.27 14.91 2.88
C ARG A 116 -1.51 13.41 2.79
N VAL A 117 -2.77 13.00 2.61
CA VAL A 117 -3.14 11.60 2.48
C VAL A 117 -3.91 11.40 1.19
N LEU A 118 -3.61 10.30 0.49
CA LEU A 118 -4.48 9.75 -0.54
C LEU A 118 -5.13 8.49 -0.01
N ARG A 119 -6.46 8.42 -0.05
CA ARG A 119 -7.18 7.17 0.13
C ARG A 119 -7.33 6.49 -1.22
N PHE A 120 -6.92 5.24 -1.29
CA PHE A 120 -7.07 4.41 -2.47
C PHE A 120 -8.17 3.41 -2.27
N ARG A 121 -8.96 3.17 -3.32
CA ARG A 121 -9.85 2.00 -3.43
C ARG A 121 -9.24 1.10 -4.49
N GLU A 122 -8.93 -0.13 -4.11
CA GLU A 122 -8.15 -1.03 -4.95
C GLU A 122 -8.67 -2.46 -4.94
N LYS A 123 -8.39 -3.16 -6.04
CA LYS A 123 -8.45 -4.62 -6.15
C LYS A 123 -7.02 -5.16 -6.14
N TRP A 124 -6.79 -6.21 -5.34
CA TRP A 124 -5.48 -6.83 -5.22
C TRP A 124 -5.48 -8.26 -5.72
N THR A 125 -4.47 -8.58 -6.51
CA THR A 125 -4.19 -9.94 -6.97
C THR A 125 -2.69 -10.23 -6.82
N TYR A 126 -2.31 -11.50 -6.80
CA TYR A 126 -0.92 -11.89 -6.71
C TYR A 126 -0.64 -13.16 -7.52
N ASN A 127 0.61 -13.36 -7.90
CA ASN A 127 1.05 -14.62 -8.47
C ASN A 127 1.31 -15.63 -7.34
N PRO A 128 0.62 -16.77 -7.25
CA PRO A 128 0.79 -17.71 -6.12
C PRO A 128 2.11 -18.48 -6.15
N GLU A 129 2.91 -18.37 -7.21
CA GLU A 129 4.22 -19.03 -7.33
C GLU A 129 5.36 -18.08 -6.94
N THR A 130 5.29 -16.81 -7.38
CA THR A 130 6.35 -15.81 -7.16
C THR A 130 6.00 -14.76 -6.11
N TYR A 131 4.73 -14.68 -5.72
CA TYR A 131 4.15 -13.64 -4.87
C TYR A 131 4.23 -12.22 -5.43
N SER A 132 4.56 -12.09 -6.73
CA SER A 132 4.47 -10.81 -7.45
C SER A 132 3.07 -10.22 -7.25
N PHE A 133 3.02 -8.98 -6.79
CA PHE A 133 1.80 -8.34 -6.29
C PHE A 133 1.27 -7.32 -7.29
N TYR A 134 -0.04 -7.33 -7.52
CA TYR A 134 -0.70 -6.49 -8.51
C TYR A 134 -1.84 -5.71 -7.89
N LYS A 135 -1.85 -4.39 -8.15
CA LYS A 135 -2.87 -3.46 -7.70
C LYS A 135 -3.60 -2.89 -8.91
N GLU A 136 -4.92 -3.00 -8.90
CA GLU A 136 -5.79 -2.24 -9.79
C GLU A 136 -6.42 -1.11 -8.97
N VAL A 137 -6.04 0.14 -9.29
CA VAL A 137 -6.59 1.32 -8.61
C VAL A 137 -7.93 1.66 -9.24
N ILE A 138 -8.99 1.56 -8.44
CA ILE A 138 -10.38 1.77 -8.86
C ILE A 138 -10.76 3.24 -8.66
N ALA A 139 -10.31 3.85 -7.56
CA ALA A 139 -10.56 5.25 -7.28
C ALA A 139 -9.51 5.82 -6.33
N VAL A 140 -9.31 7.14 -6.42
CA VAL A 140 -8.40 7.90 -5.55
C VAL A 140 -9.18 9.04 -4.91
N ALA A 141 -8.96 9.28 -3.62
CA ALA A 141 -9.54 10.39 -2.89
C ALA A 141 -8.43 11.20 -2.17
N PRO A 142 -8.34 12.52 -2.37
CA PRO A 142 -7.53 13.35 -1.51
C PRO A 142 -8.19 13.45 -0.13
N ALA A 143 -7.39 13.37 0.93
CA ALA A 143 -7.88 13.40 2.30
C ALA A 143 -7.15 14.44 3.14
N VAL A 144 -7.91 15.09 4.02
CA VAL A 144 -7.36 15.98 5.04
C VAL A 144 -7.06 15.22 6.32
N VAL A 145 -5.95 15.58 6.96
CA VAL A 145 -5.54 15.02 8.24
C VAL A 145 -5.89 16.02 9.34
N LEU A 146 -6.79 15.62 10.23
CA LEU A 146 -7.17 16.40 11.41
C LEU A 146 -6.29 15.98 12.58
N LYS A 147 -5.79 16.97 13.32
CA LYS A 147 -5.00 16.77 14.52
C LYS A 147 -5.75 17.33 15.73
N ASP A 148 -5.65 16.67 16.88
CA ASP A 148 -6.20 17.18 18.14
C ASP A 148 -5.33 18.29 18.75
N SER A 149 -5.68 18.74 19.97
CA SER A 149 -4.95 19.80 20.68
C SER A 149 -3.48 19.44 20.96
N ASP A 150 -3.16 18.16 21.04
CA ASP A 150 -1.81 17.65 21.31
C ASP A 150 -1.04 17.35 20.00
N ARG A 151 -1.61 17.76 18.86
CA ARG A 151 -1.08 17.55 17.49
C ARG A 151 -1.04 16.08 17.08
N VAL A 152 -1.76 15.22 17.77
CA VAL A 152 -1.92 13.81 17.41
C VAL A 152 -2.98 13.71 16.33
N VAL A 153 -2.75 12.88 15.31
CA VAL A 153 -3.75 12.64 14.27
C VAL A 153 -4.99 12.05 14.93
N SER A 154 -6.12 12.74 14.78
CA SER A 154 -7.40 12.32 15.34
C SER A 154 -8.25 11.63 14.28
N HIS A 155 -8.29 12.19 13.06
CA HIS A 155 -9.12 11.67 11.96
C HIS A 155 -8.46 11.92 10.61
N ILE A 156 -8.78 11.05 9.65
CA ILE A 156 -8.47 11.22 8.23
C ILE A 156 -9.78 11.26 7.47
N VAL A 157 -10.06 12.37 6.79
CA VAL A 157 -11.33 12.61 6.10
C VAL A 157 -11.08 12.73 4.59
N PRO A 158 -11.52 11.73 3.79
CA PRO A 158 -11.54 11.85 2.33
C PRO A 158 -12.50 12.96 1.91
N LEU A 159 -12.05 13.84 1.02
CA LEU A 159 -12.84 14.97 0.55
C LEU A 159 -13.86 14.56 -0.51
N PHE A 160 -13.42 13.79 -1.49
CA PHE A 160 -14.22 13.24 -2.59
C PHE A 160 -13.41 12.13 -3.28
N TRP A 161 -14.07 11.32 -4.10
CA TRP A 161 -13.44 10.27 -4.90
C TRP A 161 -13.46 10.63 -6.38
N VAL A 162 -12.37 10.30 -7.07
CA VAL A 162 -12.33 10.28 -8.54
C VAL A 162 -12.10 8.85 -8.99
N ASN A 163 -13.02 8.31 -9.80
CA ASN A 163 -12.92 6.95 -10.31
C ASN A 163 -11.88 6.87 -11.43
N CYS A 164 -11.04 5.86 -11.37
CA CYS A 164 -10.11 5.52 -12.44
C CYS A 164 -10.82 4.74 -13.54
N ASP A 165 -10.39 4.95 -14.78
CA ASP A 165 -10.76 4.16 -15.93
C ASP A 165 -10.01 2.82 -15.94
N THR A 166 -10.69 1.74 -16.35
CA THR A 166 -10.14 0.37 -16.39
C THR A 166 -9.42 0.03 -17.70
N VAL A 167 -8.80 1.03 -18.32
CA VAL A 167 -8.13 0.91 -19.63
C VAL A 167 -6.64 1.24 -19.51
N ASP A 168 -5.87 0.97 -20.57
CA ASP A 168 -4.45 1.31 -20.58
C ASP A 168 -4.22 2.83 -20.46
N ALA A 169 -3.29 3.20 -19.58
CA ALA A 169 -2.84 4.57 -19.42
C ALA A 169 -2.26 5.12 -20.73
N LYS A 170 -2.65 6.35 -21.09
CA LYS A 170 -2.09 7.05 -22.25
C LYS A 170 -1.23 8.21 -21.78
N LYS A 171 0.04 8.22 -22.20
CA LYS A 171 1.03 9.24 -21.80
C LYS A 171 1.12 9.38 -20.27
N PRO A 172 1.54 8.32 -19.56
CA PRO A 172 1.67 8.38 -18.11
C PRO A 172 2.65 9.47 -17.69
N VAL A 173 2.27 10.19 -16.64
CA VAL A 173 3.09 11.14 -15.89
C VAL A 173 3.59 10.42 -14.65
N LEU A 174 4.90 10.46 -14.43
CA LEU A 174 5.51 9.93 -13.22
C LEU A 174 5.15 10.81 -12.03
N ILE A 175 4.67 10.21 -10.93
CA ILE A 175 4.46 10.89 -9.66
C ILE A 175 5.66 10.65 -8.74
N THR A 176 6.10 9.40 -8.67
CA THR A 176 7.30 9.00 -7.94
C THR A 176 7.83 7.70 -8.52
N ASP A 177 9.15 7.59 -8.64
CA ASP A 177 9.84 6.38 -9.06
C ASP A 177 10.10 5.41 -7.91
N LEU A 178 9.99 5.86 -6.66
CA LEU A 178 10.08 5.04 -5.46
C LEU A 178 9.36 5.69 -4.28
N ILE A 179 8.35 5.01 -3.76
CA ILE A 179 7.74 5.29 -2.45
C ILE A 179 7.61 4.00 -1.66
N ILE A 180 7.93 4.06 -0.37
CA ILE A 180 7.65 3.03 0.61
C ILE A 180 6.46 3.48 1.45
N CYS A 181 5.35 2.77 1.36
CA CYS A 181 4.11 3.11 2.05
C CYS A 181 3.42 1.89 2.68
N ASP A 182 2.57 2.17 3.66
CA ASP A 182 1.88 1.15 4.44
C ASP A 182 0.43 0.99 3.98
N ALA A 183 -0.07 -0.25 3.98
CA ALA A 183 -1.49 -0.53 3.98
C ALA A 183 -1.82 -1.44 5.17
N LEU A 184 -2.80 -1.02 5.97
CA LEU A 184 -3.41 -1.89 6.96
C LEU A 184 -4.29 -2.91 6.24
N VAL A 185 -4.19 -4.16 6.66
CA VAL A 185 -4.95 -5.31 6.12
C VAL A 185 -5.87 -5.94 7.16
N GLN A 186 -5.96 -5.30 8.32
CA GLN A 186 -6.83 -5.65 9.41
C GLN A 186 -7.20 -4.39 10.20
N ASN A 187 -8.49 -4.16 10.40
CA ASN A 187 -9.02 -2.91 10.94
C ASN A 187 -9.44 -2.97 12.42
N ASN A 188 -9.12 -4.07 13.11
CA ASN A 188 -9.37 -4.22 14.54
C ASN A 188 -8.13 -3.91 15.41
N THR A 189 -7.11 -3.29 14.83
CA THR A 189 -5.94 -2.85 15.61
C THR A 189 -6.29 -1.60 16.43
N GLY A 190 -5.63 -1.43 17.58
CA GLY A 190 -5.87 -0.27 18.44
C GLY A 190 -5.67 1.07 17.73
N GLU A 191 -4.76 1.15 16.75
CA GLU A 191 -4.54 2.34 15.94
C GLU A 191 -5.72 2.62 15.00
N THR A 192 -6.23 1.61 14.29
CA THR A 192 -7.38 1.79 13.39
C THR A 192 -8.64 2.17 14.16
N VAL A 193 -8.90 1.54 15.31
CA VAL A 193 -10.05 1.87 16.15
C VAL A 193 -9.95 3.29 16.69
N LYS A 194 -8.75 3.75 17.07
CA LYS A 194 -8.53 5.14 17.52
C LYS A 194 -8.78 6.16 16.40
N LEU A 195 -8.32 5.89 15.18
CA LEU A 195 -8.39 6.84 14.06
C LEU A 195 -9.74 6.87 13.35
N TYR A 196 -10.47 5.76 13.33
CA TYR A 196 -11.66 5.59 12.49
C TYR A 196 -12.90 5.10 13.25
N GLY A 197 -12.77 4.70 14.51
CA GLY A 197 -13.86 4.06 15.25
C GLY A 197 -14.30 2.74 14.60
N GLU A 198 -15.61 2.50 14.56
CA GLU A 198 -16.17 1.36 13.82
C GLU A 198 -15.97 1.55 12.31
N SER A 199 -15.04 0.79 11.73
CA SER A 199 -14.69 0.86 10.32
C SER A 199 -15.47 -0.15 9.47
N PRO A 200 -15.90 0.21 8.25
CA PRO A 200 -16.43 -0.76 7.30
C PRO A 200 -15.43 -1.90 7.04
N GLY A 201 -15.92 -3.12 6.78
CA GLY A 201 -15.07 -4.30 6.58
C GLY A 201 -14.12 -4.25 5.37
N PHE A 202 -14.27 -3.25 4.49
CA PHE A 202 -13.36 -2.99 3.37
C PHE A 202 -12.33 -1.89 3.66
N LEU A 203 -12.53 -1.07 4.71
CA LEU A 203 -11.59 -0.04 5.10
C LEU A 203 -10.53 -0.69 5.99
N HIS A 204 -9.27 -0.61 5.55
CA HIS A 204 -8.11 -1.18 6.23
C HIS A 204 -8.22 -2.67 6.50
N SER A 205 -9.02 -3.40 5.71
CA SER A 205 -9.27 -4.83 5.92
C SER A 205 -9.81 -5.49 4.65
N PHE A 206 -9.62 -6.81 4.57
CA PHE A 206 -10.28 -7.70 3.62
C PHE A 206 -10.51 -9.08 4.27
N ASP A 207 -11.03 -10.04 3.51
CA ASP A 207 -11.39 -11.37 4.00
C ASP A 207 -10.24 -12.04 4.80
N ALA A 208 -10.53 -12.37 6.07
CA ALA A 208 -9.55 -12.92 7.00
C ALA A 208 -8.95 -14.24 6.51
N SER A 209 -9.77 -15.12 5.92
CA SER A 209 -9.30 -16.43 5.46
C SER A 209 -8.29 -16.29 4.32
N LYS A 210 -8.54 -15.38 3.37
CA LYS A 210 -7.61 -15.07 2.28
C LYS A 210 -6.35 -14.38 2.78
N ARG A 211 -6.49 -13.43 3.70
CA ARG A 211 -5.38 -12.70 4.31
C ARG A 211 -4.42 -13.64 5.04
N GLU A 212 -4.96 -14.45 5.93
CA GLU A 212 -4.19 -15.39 6.76
C GLU A 212 -3.53 -16.45 5.91
N LYS A 213 -4.25 -17.00 4.92
CA LYS A 213 -3.69 -17.94 3.96
C LYS A 213 -2.54 -17.32 3.16
N PHE A 214 -2.73 -16.14 2.58
CA PHE A 214 -1.68 -15.43 1.83
C PHE A 214 -0.42 -15.24 2.68
N PHE A 215 -0.60 -14.78 3.92
CA PHE A 215 0.51 -14.53 4.83
C PHE A 215 1.25 -15.81 5.22
N MET A 216 0.53 -16.87 5.58
CA MET A 216 1.14 -18.14 5.97
C MET A 216 1.88 -18.78 4.79
N ASP A 217 1.27 -18.82 3.61
CA ASP A 217 1.93 -19.39 2.45
C ASP A 217 3.19 -18.56 2.08
N LEU A 218 3.13 -17.23 2.15
CA LEU A 218 4.28 -16.36 1.91
C LEU A 218 5.41 -16.65 2.90
N LYS A 219 5.08 -16.68 4.20
CA LYS A 219 6.03 -16.96 5.29
C LYS A 219 6.70 -18.33 5.12
N ASP A 220 5.92 -19.36 4.82
CA ASP A 220 6.41 -20.73 4.64
C ASP A 220 7.33 -20.85 3.41
N ASN A 221 7.02 -20.13 2.33
CA ASN A 221 7.89 -20.12 1.14
C ASN A 221 9.22 -19.40 1.39
N VAL A 222 9.25 -18.39 2.24
CA VAL A 222 10.52 -17.76 2.68
C VAL A 222 11.30 -18.67 3.61
N ALA A 223 10.64 -19.22 4.64
CA ALA A 223 11.30 -20.09 5.63
C ALA A 223 11.86 -21.38 5.01
N SER A 224 11.31 -21.81 3.86
CA SER A 224 11.81 -22.95 3.09
C SER A 224 12.74 -22.57 1.93
N HIS A 225 13.21 -21.32 1.86
CA HIS A 225 14.11 -20.79 0.82
C HIS A 225 13.60 -20.95 -0.62
N LYS A 226 12.27 -21.05 -0.80
CA LYS A 226 11.66 -21.02 -2.13
C LYS A 226 11.55 -19.60 -2.68
N LEU A 227 11.54 -18.61 -1.79
CA LEU A 227 11.57 -17.19 -2.12
C LEU A 227 12.79 -16.53 -1.49
N ASN A 228 13.47 -15.71 -2.28
CA ASN A 228 14.51 -14.84 -1.75
C ASN A 228 13.85 -13.72 -0.95
N ALA A 229 14.29 -13.57 0.29
CA ALA A 229 13.79 -12.55 1.20
C ALA A 229 14.95 -11.73 1.75
N TYR A 230 14.64 -10.51 2.17
CA TYR A 230 15.62 -9.56 2.66
C TYR A 230 15.22 -9.03 4.03
N ASP A 231 16.20 -8.68 4.84
CA ASP A 231 15.97 -7.94 6.08
C ASP A 231 15.46 -6.53 5.79
N TYR A 232 15.17 -5.76 6.85
CA TYR A 232 14.70 -4.38 6.75
C TYR A 232 15.59 -3.48 5.87
N PHE A 233 16.90 -3.80 5.77
CA PHE A 233 17.91 -3.05 5.05
C PHE A 233 18.19 -3.60 3.63
N PHE A 234 17.33 -4.47 3.11
CA PHE A 234 17.47 -5.14 1.81
C PHE A 234 18.73 -6.02 1.70
N LYS A 235 19.24 -6.53 2.82
CA LYS A 235 20.26 -7.58 2.84
C LYS A 235 19.57 -8.93 2.82
N GLU A 236 20.04 -9.84 1.96
CA GLU A 236 19.45 -11.17 1.82
C GLU A 236 19.51 -11.94 3.14
N LEU A 237 18.39 -12.57 3.51
CA LEU A 237 18.28 -13.37 4.72
C LEU A 237 19.06 -14.66 4.59
N GLY A 238 19.87 -14.97 5.61
CA GLY A 238 20.51 -16.27 5.75
C GLY A 238 19.51 -17.39 6.06
N VAL A 239 19.99 -18.64 6.01
CA VAL A 239 19.16 -19.82 6.27
C VAL A 239 18.47 -19.77 7.62
N SER A 240 19.25 -19.54 8.68
CA SER A 240 18.74 -19.48 10.04
C SER A 240 17.79 -18.30 10.29
N GLU A 241 18.00 -17.16 9.61
CA GLU A 241 17.13 -15.98 9.75
C GLU A 241 15.76 -16.24 9.12
N ALA A 242 15.73 -16.88 7.94
CA ALA A 242 14.49 -17.25 7.29
C ALA A 242 13.75 -18.37 8.07
N GLU A 243 14.46 -19.36 8.59
CA GLU A 243 13.87 -20.42 9.42
C GLU A 243 13.25 -19.88 10.72
N ALA A 244 13.83 -18.82 11.31
CA ALA A 244 13.30 -18.15 12.50
C ALA A 244 11.97 -17.40 12.29
N LEU A 245 11.48 -17.31 11.05
CA LEU A 245 10.11 -16.85 10.77
C LEU A 245 9.05 -17.90 11.16
N ASN A 246 9.47 -19.15 11.35
CA ASN A 246 8.67 -20.18 11.97
C ASN A 246 8.86 -20.20 13.48
N ASP A 247 8.08 -21.05 14.14
CA ASP A 247 8.13 -21.24 15.58
C ASP A 247 9.56 -21.63 15.98
N HIS A 248 10.19 -20.79 16.81
CA HIS A 248 11.52 -21.03 17.34
C HIS A 248 11.57 -20.72 18.83
N MET A 249 12.54 -21.31 19.51
CA MET A 249 12.82 -21.01 20.91
C MET A 249 13.82 -19.86 20.98
N ASP A 250 13.49 -18.84 21.76
CA ASP A 250 14.41 -17.76 22.12
C ASP A 250 14.72 -17.82 23.62
N THR A 251 15.89 -17.36 24.02
CA THR A 251 16.34 -17.35 25.41
C THR A 251 16.47 -15.92 25.91
N VAL A 252 15.56 -15.52 26.81
CA VAL A 252 15.69 -14.26 27.55
C VAL A 252 16.22 -14.53 28.95
N TYR A 253 16.89 -13.55 29.54
CA TYR A 253 17.40 -13.63 30.90
C TYR A 253 16.46 -12.90 31.84
N VAL A 254 15.82 -13.64 32.75
CA VAL A 254 14.88 -13.10 33.73
C VAL A 254 15.49 -13.16 35.14
N PRO A 255 15.29 -12.14 35.98
CA PRO A 255 15.79 -12.17 37.35
C PRO A 255 15.02 -13.18 38.21
N ASP A 256 15.76 -14.03 38.94
CA ASP A 256 15.21 -14.91 39.96
C ASP A 256 14.81 -14.13 41.23
N THR A 257 14.31 -14.83 42.26
CA THR A 257 13.92 -14.22 43.54
C THR A 257 15.08 -13.59 44.32
N LEU A 258 16.32 -13.84 43.92
CA LEU A 258 17.54 -13.29 44.48
C LEU A 258 18.17 -12.23 43.56
N GLY A 259 17.55 -11.92 42.41
CA GLY A 259 18.01 -10.96 41.42
C GLY A 259 19.05 -11.49 40.43
N ASN A 260 19.34 -12.81 40.42
CA ASN A 260 20.24 -13.40 39.43
C ASN A 260 19.51 -13.61 38.11
N LEU A 261 20.14 -13.23 37.01
CA LEU A 261 19.62 -13.48 35.67
C LEU A 261 19.74 -14.98 35.32
N ILE A 262 18.60 -15.65 35.17
CA ILE A 262 18.53 -17.05 34.71
C ILE A 262 17.98 -17.11 33.28
N PRO A 263 18.48 -18.04 32.44
CA PRO A 263 17.94 -18.24 31.11
C PRO A 263 16.51 -18.79 31.19
N TYR A 264 15.61 -18.14 30.47
CA TYR A 264 14.22 -18.55 30.28
C TYR A 264 13.98 -18.72 28.79
N GLU A 265 13.76 -19.96 28.39
CA GLU A 265 13.40 -20.30 27.02
C GLU A 265 11.91 -20.05 26.82
N TYR A 266 11.56 -19.27 25.80
CA TYR A 266 10.18 -19.07 25.40
C TYR A 266 10.02 -19.26 23.91
N GLU A 267 8.84 -19.72 23.52
CA GLU A 267 8.49 -20.01 22.14
C GLU A 267 8.02 -18.72 21.47
N VAL A 268 8.73 -18.29 20.42
CA VAL A 268 8.34 -17.16 19.59
C VAL A 268 7.44 -17.69 18.48
N LYS A 269 6.15 -17.35 18.54
CA LYS A 269 5.16 -17.68 17.51
C LYS A 269 4.74 -16.45 16.74
N ILE A 270 4.60 -16.62 15.43
CA ILE A 270 3.99 -15.63 14.54
C ILE A 270 2.67 -16.21 14.05
N LEU A 271 1.56 -15.71 14.60
CA LEU A 271 0.25 -16.26 14.29
C LEU A 271 -0.38 -15.55 13.08
N PRO A 272 -1.21 -16.24 12.28
CA PRO A 272 -1.82 -15.64 11.08
C PRO A 272 -2.64 -14.37 11.39
N GLN A 273 -3.35 -14.35 12.51
CA GLN A 273 -4.16 -13.21 12.94
C GLN A 273 -3.35 -11.98 13.37
N ASP A 274 -2.04 -12.13 13.58
CA ASP A 274 -1.16 -11.02 13.94
C ASP A 274 -0.72 -10.24 12.68
N PHE A 275 -0.94 -10.77 11.47
CA PHE A 275 -0.66 -10.09 10.22
C PHE A 275 -1.69 -8.99 9.93
N THR A 276 -1.29 -7.76 10.23
CA THR A 276 -2.19 -6.61 10.22
C THR A 276 -1.76 -5.49 9.28
N ARG A 277 -0.53 -5.53 8.76
CA ARG A 277 -0.01 -4.49 7.86
C ARG A 277 0.89 -5.08 6.77
N LEU A 278 0.76 -4.55 5.56
CA LEU A 278 1.64 -4.83 4.43
C LEU A 278 2.28 -3.52 3.98
N LYS A 279 3.62 -3.44 4.01
CA LYS A 279 4.33 -2.33 3.36
C LYS A 279 4.57 -2.67 1.90
N PHE A 280 4.60 -1.65 1.05
CA PHE A 280 4.91 -1.77 -0.36
C PHE A 280 6.07 -0.85 -0.71
N VAL A 281 6.94 -1.31 -1.59
CA VAL A 281 7.83 -0.43 -2.37
C VAL A 281 7.24 -0.29 -3.75
N GLU A 282 6.93 0.93 -4.17
CA GLU A 282 6.12 1.17 -5.37
C GLU A 282 6.65 2.32 -6.21
N LYS A 283 6.35 2.24 -7.51
CA LYS A 283 6.43 3.35 -8.46
C LYS A 283 5.00 3.77 -8.83
N TRP A 284 4.74 5.08 -8.83
CA TRP A 284 3.40 5.61 -9.12
C TRP A 284 3.41 6.48 -10.38
N GLU A 285 2.43 6.23 -11.25
CA GLU A 285 2.21 6.96 -12.49
C GLU A 285 0.72 7.24 -12.66
N TYR A 286 0.35 8.30 -13.36
CA TYR A 286 -1.03 8.55 -13.75
C TYR A 286 -1.17 9.10 -15.17
N SER A 287 -2.31 8.86 -15.83
CA SER A 287 -2.71 9.59 -17.03
C SER A 287 -3.97 10.41 -16.78
N THR A 288 -4.20 11.47 -17.55
CA THR A 288 -5.35 12.37 -17.35
C THR A 288 -6.49 12.15 -18.35
N ASN A 289 -6.25 11.44 -19.45
CA ASN A 289 -7.27 11.12 -20.44
C ASN A 289 -6.88 9.85 -21.23
N PRO A 290 -7.36 8.66 -20.84
CA PRO A 290 -8.24 8.37 -19.68
C PRO A 290 -7.55 8.62 -18.33
N PHE A 291 -8.32 8.81 -17.25
CA PHE A 291 -7.76 8.87 -15.90
C PHE A 291 -7.41 7.47 -15.43
N VAL A 292 -6.12 7.14 -15.43
CA VAL A 292 -5.62 5.85 -14.96
C VAL A 292 -4.56 6.13 -13.92
N PHE A 293 -4.66 5.53 -12.74
CA PHE A 293 -3.61 5.55 -11.73
C PHE A 293 -2.94 4.17 -11.68
N LYS A 294 -1.65 4.13 -11.95
CA LYS A 294 -0.87 2.89 -11.98
C LYS A 294 0.10 2.85 -10.80
N LYS A 295 -0.01 1.78 -10.02
CA LYS A 295 0.98 1.40 -9.00
C LYS A 295 1.73 0.17 -9.49
N THR A 296 3.02 0.34 -9.77
CA THR A 296 3.92 -0.80 -10.00
C THR A 296 4.52 -1.19 -8.66
N VAL A 297 4.17 -2.38 -8.16
CA VAL A 297 4.72 -2.90 -6.90
C VAL A 297 6.05 -3.59 -7.20
N MET A 298 7.12 -3.08 -6.60
CA MET A 298 8.47 -3.62 -6.71
C MET A 298 8.77 -4.65 -5.61
N GLY A 299 8.17 -4.46 -4.43
CA GLY A 299 8.32 -5.37 -3.31
C GLY A 299 7.29 -5.17 -2.21
N ILE A 300 7.20 -6.16 -1.33
CA ILE A 300 6.27 -6.19 -0.20
C ILE A 300 6.98 -6.58 1.10
N ASN A 301 6.50 -6.06 2.23
CA ASN A 301 6.96 -6.43 3.57
C ASN A 301 5.77 -6.69 4.50
N PRO A 302 5.47 -7.96 4.83
CA PRO A 302 4.45 -8.26 5.83
C PRO A 302 4.95 -7.84 7.21
N SER A 303 4.06 -7.19 7.97
CA SER A 303 4.29 -6.79 9.34
C SER A 303 3.22 -7.38 10.25
N VAL A 304 3.63 -7.70 11.48
CA VAL A 304 2.71 -8.15 12.53
C VAL A 304 2.54 -7.10 13.61
N SER A 305 1.36 -7.06 14.23
CA SER A 305 1.12 -6.24 15.42
C SER A 305 1.95 -6.75 16.61
N VAL A 306 2.51 -5.84 17.39
CA VAL A 306 3.23 -6.13 18.63
C VAL A 306 2.41 -5.56 19.78
N PHE A 307 2.24 -6.35 20.83
CA PHE A 307 1.56 -5.96 22.06
C PHE A 307 2.48 -6.19 23.25
N ASP A 308 2.32 -5.39 24.31
CA ASP A 308 3.01 -5.63 25.58
C ASP A 308 2.28 -6.67 26.46
N ASP A 309 2.82 -6.92 27.65
CA ASP A 309 2.28 -7.89 28.61
C ASP A 309 0.87 -7.54 29.13
N LEU A 310 0.44 -6.28 28.95
CA LEU A 310 -0.90 -5.81 29.31
C LEU A 310 -1.89 -5.90 28.14
N GLY A 311 -1.41 -6.32 26.97
CA GLY A 311 -2.19 -6.37 25.73
C GLY A 311 -2.32 -5.03 25.03
N GLU A 312 -1.53 -4.02 25.40
CA GLU A 312 -1.53 -2.72 24.74
C GLU A 312 -0.69 -2.75 23.47
N PHE A 313 -1.19 -2.12 22.41
CA PHE A 313 -0.52 -2.08 21.11
C PHE A 313 0.76 -1.23 21.17
N GLN A 314 1.89 -1.83 20.81
CA GLN A 314 3.23 -1.22 20.84
C GLN A 314 3.74 -0.83 19.45
N GLY A 315 3.03 -1.21 18.39
CA GLY A 315 3.41 -0.93 17.01
C GLY A 315 3.47 -2.18 16.16
N TYR A 316 4.27 -2.11 15.10
CA TYR A 316 4.35 -3.16 14.10
C TYR A 316 5.78 -3.65 13.94
N ARG A 317 5.97 -4.97 13.93
CA ARG A 317 7.24 -5.61 13.61
C ARG A 317 7.26 -5.99 12.12
N PRO A 318 8.06 -5.32 11.26
CA PRO A 318 8.30 -5.80 9.90
C PRO A 318 9.04 -7.13 9.96
N LEU A 319 8.68 -8.06 9.08
CA LEU A 319 9.30 -9.40 9.09
C LEU A 319 10.45 -9.49 8.08
N PHE A 320 10.13 -9.31 6.80
CA PHE A 320 11.09 -9.42 5.69
C PHE A 320 10.55 -8.69 4.46
N TRP A 321 11.43 -8.30 3.55
CA TRP A 321 11.06 -7.85 2.21
C TRP A 321 11.09 -9.02 1.23
N ILE A 322 10.12 -9.07 0.32
CA ILE A 322 10.25 -9.74 -0.97
C ILE A 322 10.35 -8.67 -2.04
N VAL A 323 11.34 -8.79 -2.92
CA VAL A 323 11.52 -7.91 -4.08
C VAL A 323 11.40 -8.77 -5.33
N PHE A 324 10.54 -8.36 -6.26
CA PHE A 324 10.07 -9.23 -7.34
C PHE A 324 11.02 -9.28 -8.55
N ASP A 325 11.84 -8.24 -8.73
CA ASP A 325 12.84 -8.16 -9.80
C ASP A 325 14.21 -7.73 -9.22
N THR A 326 15.29 -8.25 -9.79
CA THR A 326 16.65 -7.84 -9.44
C THR A 326 16.92 -6.39 -9.82
N ALA A 327 16.36 -5.91 -10.95
CA ALA A 327 16.47 -4.51 -11.36
C ALA A 327 15.81 -3.58 -10.35
N ASP A 328 14.65 -3.99 -9.81
CA ASP A 328 13.95 -3.26 -8.76
C ASP A 328 14.78 -3.25 -7.47
N LEU A 329 15.40 -4.37 -7.08
CA LEU A 329 16.28 -4.43 -5.91
C LEU A 329 17.46 -3.46 -6.03
N GLU A 330 18.11 -3.41 -7.18
CA GLU A 330 19.24 -2.50 -7.42
C GLU A 330 18.78 -1.03 -7.42
N HIS A 331 17.63 -0.73 -8.03
CA HIS A 331 17.04 0.61 -7.96
C HIS A 331 16.75 1.01 -6.51
N ILE A 332 16.11 0.14 -5.72
CA ILE A 332 15.81 0.37 -4.31
C ILE A 332 17.09 0.65 -3.53
N LYS A 333 18.12 -0.18 -3.65
CA LYS A 333 19.41 0.01 -2.97
C LYS A 333 20.14 1.29 -3.39
N SER A 334 19.88 1.80 -4.59
CA SER A 334 20.49 3.04 -5.06
C SER A 334 19.89 4.29 -4.39
N VAL A 335 18.60 4.22 -4.01
CA VAL A 335 17.83 5.29 -3.38
C VAL A 335 17.89 5.19 -1.86
N VAL A 336 17.65 3.98 -1.34
CA VAL A 336 17.62 3.67 0.09
C VAL A 336 19.07 3.48 0.57
N ARG A 337 19.68 4.57 1.04
CA ARG A 337 21.02 4.55 1.62
C ARG A 337 20.91 4.34 3.13
N PHE A 338 21.45 3.22 3.61
CA PHE A 338 21.57 2.94 5.03
C PHE A 338 23.00 3.15 5.52
#